data_AF-A0A378MYE9-F1
#
_entry.id   AF-A0A378MYE9-F1
#
_cell.length_a   1.000
_cell.length_b   1.000
_cell.length_c   1.000
_cell.angle_alpha   90.00
_cell.angle_beta   90.00
_cell.angle_gamma   90.00
#
_symmetry.space_group_name_H-M   'P 1'
#
loop_
_entity.id
_entity.type
_entity.pdbx_description
1 polymer ?
#
loop_
_entity_poly.entity_id
_entity_poly.type
_entity_poly.pdbx_seq_one_letter_code
_entity_poly.pdbx_strand_id
1 'polypeptide(L)' 'MFISGGENIQPEEIEQLIFRSQLVEQIIVLPIEDKQFGHRPVAFLQFKQSDSKK' A
#
# COMPACT_ATOMS: atom_id res chain seq x y z
N MET A 1 -7.37 5.54 8.29
CA MET A 1 -7.01 6.93 7.99
C MET A 1 -5.82 7.40 8.82
N PHE A 2 -4.86 8.11 8.21
CA PHE A 2 -3.75 8.80 8.89
C PHE A 2 -3.41 10.12 8.17
N ILE A 3 -2.68 11.04 8.82
CA ILE A 3 -2.26 12.32 8.22
C ILE A 3 -0.86 12.20 7.62
N SER A 4 -0.73 12.56 6.34
CA SER A 4 0.55 12.69 5.63
C SER A 4 0.60 14.04 4.95
N GLY A 5 1.50 14.93 5.37
CA GLY A 5 1.69 16.23 4.70
C GLY A 5 0.48 17.17 4.78
N GLY A 6 -0.36 17.02 5.81
CA GLY A 6 -1.58 17.81 5.99
C GLY A 6 -2.82 17.25 5.32
N GLU A 7 -2.72 16.13 4.59
CA GLU A 7 -3.86 15.45 3.97
C GLU A 7 -4.29 14.22 4.76
N ASN A 8 -5.60 13.93 4.73
CA ASN A 8 -6.16 12.68 5.25
C ASN A 8 -5.94 11.58 4.23
N ILE A 9 -5.06 10.63 4.53
CA ILE A 9 -4.81 9.47 3.69
C ILE A 9 -5.66 8.30 4.17
N GLN A 10 -6.44 7.74 3.24
CA GLN A 10 -7.17 6.50 3.43
C GLN A 10 -6.35 5.35 2.82
N PRO A 11 -5.66 4.52 3.62
CA PRO A 11 -4.78 3.47 3.10
C PRO A 11 -5.48 2.52 2.13
N GLU A 12 -6.77 2.26 2.37
CA GLU A 12 -7.62 1.37 1.56
C GLU A 12 -7.74 1.85 0.10
N GLU A 13 -7.66 3.16 -0.18
CA GLU A 13 -7.69 3.68 -1.56
C GLU A 13 -6.41 3.31 -2.32
N ILE A 14 -5.25 3.37 -1.64
CA ILE A 14 -3.94 2.95 -2.19
C ILE A 14 -3.93 1.44 -2.39
N GLU A 15 -4.43 0.69 -1.41
CA GLU A 15 -4.56 -0.76 -1.46
C GLU A 15 -5.40 -1.20 -2.66
N GLN A 16 -6.59 -0.62 -2.81
CA GLN A 16 -7.49 -0.92 -3.92
C GLN A 16 -6.86 -0.58 -5.27
N LEU A 17 -6.16 0.57 -5.39
CA LEU A 17 -5.51 0.97 -6.63
C LEU A 17 -4.43 -0.03 -7.06
N ILE A 18 -3.59 -0.47 -6.13
CA ILE A 18 -2.52 -1.45 -6.41
C ILE A 18 -3.14 -2.83 -6.68
N PHE A 19 -4.17 -3.23 -5.93
CA PHE A 19 -4.86 -4.51 -6.13
C PHE A 19 -5.49 -4.63 -7.53
N ARG A 20 -5.98 -3.53 -8.10
CA ARG A 20 -6.52 -3.47 -9.49
C ARG A 20 -5.49 -3.85 -10.55
N SER A 21 -4.19 -3.75 -10.28
CA SER A 21 -3.14 -4.18 -11.22
C SER A 21 -3.17 -5.68 -11.52
N GLN A 22 -3.85 -6.49 -10.70
CA GLN A 22 -3.85 -7.95 -10.77
C GLN A 22 -2.46 -8.61 -10.62
N LEU A 23 -1.44 -7.87 -10.19
CA LEU A 23 -0.08 -8.38 -9.95
C LEU A 23 0.14 -8.86 -8.51
N VAL A 24 -0.67 -8.35 -7.57
CA VAL A 24 -0.57 -8.65 -6.14
C VAL A 24 -1.67 -9.61 -5.70
N GLU A 25 -1.33 -10.52 -4.78
CA GLU A 25 -2.22 -11.45 -4.11
C GLU A 25 -2.77 -10.83 -2.81
N GLN A 26 -1.89 -10.16 -2.05
CA GLN A 26 -2.24 -9.46 -0.82
C GLN A 26 -1.51 -8.13 -0.75
N ILE A 27 -2.14 -7.15 -0.11
CA ILE A 27 -1.56 -5.84 0.15
C ILE A 27 -2.09 -5.29 1.47
N ILE A 28 -1.22 -4.63 2.23
CA ILE A 28 -1.59 -3.79 3.36
C ILE A 28 -0.73 -2.52 3.35
N VAL A 29 -1.35 -1.37 3.60
CA VAL A 29 -0.67 -0.08 3.70
C VAL A 29 -0.68 0.38 5.15
N LEU A 30 0.52 0.56 5.70
CA LEU A 30 0.71 1.02 7.08
C LEU A 30 1.35 2.41 7.10
N PRO A 31 0.95 3.27 8.06
CA PRO A 31 1.65 4.52 8.30
C PRO A 31 2.96 4.29 9.05
N ILE A 32 4.02 4.97 8.62
CA ILE A 32 5.31 5.05 9.33
C ILE A 32 5.57 6.50 9.69
N GLU A 33 6.02 6.75 10.93
CA GLU A 33 6.37 8.10 11.40
C GLU A 33 7.44 8.74 10.51
N ASP A 34 7.23 10.00 10.18
CA ASP A 34 8.11 10.80 9.32
C ASP A 34 8.26 12.22 9.88
N LYS A 35 9.50 12.72 9.93
CA LYS A 35 9.82 14.02 10.55
C LYS A 35 9.24 15.21 9.80
N GLN A 36 9.03 15.10 8.48
CA GLN A 36 8.54 16.18 7.63
C GLN A 36 7.04 16.09 7.42
N PHE A 37 6.50 14.88 7.27
CA PHE A 37 5.11 14.66 6.85
C PHE A 37 4.19 14.12 7.94
N GLY A 38 4.71 13.87 9.16
CA GLY A 38 3.97 13.23 10.24
C GLY A 38 3.95 11.72 10.06
N HIS A 39 3.24 11.24 9.03
CA HIS A 39 3.30 9.83 8.62
C HIS A 39 3.48 9.70 7.10
N ARG A 40 4.09 8.60 6.67
CA ARG A 40 4.22 8.21 5.27
C ARG A 40 3.62 6.81 5.04
N PRO A 41 2.85 6.60 3.95
CA PRO A 41 2.37 5.27 3.59
C PRO A 41 3.52 4.35 3.21
N VAL A 42 3.50 3.13 3.73
CA VAL A 42 4.36 2.02 3.28
C VAL A 42 3.47 0.83 2.93
N ALA A 43 3.61 0.33 1.71
CA ALA A 43 2.85 -0.82 1.22
C ALA A 43 3.66 -2.12 1.38
N PHE A 44 3.10 -3.08 2.08
CA PHE A 44 3.58 -4.46 2.11
C PHE A 44 2.80 -5.26 1.06
N LEU A 45 3.53 -5.90 0.14
CA LEU A 45 2.96 -6.60 -1.02
C LEU A 45 3.33 -8.07 -0.98
N GLN A 46 2.34 -8.93 -1.21
CA GLN A 46 2.55 -10.30 -1.69
C GLN A 46 2.23 -10.33 -3.18
N PHE A 47 3.23 -10.61 -4.02
CA PHE A 47 3.00 -10.76 -5.46
C PHE A 47 2.38 -12.11 -5.78
N LYS A 48 1.54 -12.16 -6.83
CA LYS A 48 1.06 -13.43 -7.36
C LYS A 48 2.26 -14.24 -7.86
N GLN A 49 2.35 -15.51 -7.50
CA GLN A 49 3.30 -16.40 -8.14
C GLN A 49 2.93 -16.55 -9.61
N SER A 50 3.91 -16.37 -10.49
CA SER A 50 3.76 -16.80 -11.87
C SER A 50 3.78 -18.32 -11.83
N ASP A 51 2.65 -18.97 -12.11
CA ASP A 51 2.59 -20.41 -12.33
C ASP A 51 3.48 -20.76 -13.53
N SER A 52 4.77 -20.94 -13.28
CA SER A 52 5.68 -21.61 -14.21
C SER A 52 5.43 -23.11 -14.08
N LYS A 53 4.23 -23.56 -14.44
CA LYS A 53 4.01 -24.98 -14.73
C LYS A 53 4.79 -25.32 -16.00
N LYS A 54 5.97 -25.88 -15.82
CA LYS A 54 6.59 -26.77 -16.81
C LYS A 54 5.96 -28.15 -16.72
#